data_AF-A0A350CCN4-F1
#
_entry.id   AF-A0A350CCN4-F1
#
_cell.length_a   1.000
_cell.length_b   1.000
_cell.length_c   1.000
_cell.angle_alpha   90.00
_cell.angle_beta   90.00
_cell.angle_gamma   90.00
#
_symmetry.space_group_name_H-M   'P 1'
#
loop_
_entity.id
_entity.type
_entity.pdbx_description
1 polymer ?
#
loop_
_entity_poly.entity_id
_entity_poly.type
_entity_poly.pdbx_seq_one_letter_code
_entity_poly.pdbx_strand_id
1 'polypeptide(L)'
;LLYKEQSPGSGGGLEQRLWVLDSSAGGGPVLDSYNTAAPSAGAAMAKGAVGDKVSRGYREEMEHFCYCLRNGKGWQELRCNGRVAMADAIMALTANLAMKTRKRIEFREEWFDADNDAAPETDAQVTG
;
A
#
# COMPACT_ATOMS: atom_id res chain seq x y z
N LEU A 1 12.16 -14.70 20.48
CA LEU A 1 13.10 -14.46 19.36
C LEU A 1 13.04 -15.70 18.47
N LEU A 2 12.61 -15.54 17.21
CA LEU A 2 12.43 -16.68 16.29
C LEU A 2 13.73 -16.87 15.50
N TYR A 3 14.34 -18.05 15.62
CA TYR A 3 15.55 -18.44 14.88
C TYR A 3 15.15 -18.94 13.49
N LYS A 4 15.70 -18.35 12.43
CA LYS A 4 15.49 -18.85 11.07
C LYS A 4 16.60 -19.83 10.71
N GLU A 5 16.22 -21.01 10.23
CA GLU A 5 17.16 -21.99 9.68
C GLU A 5 17.67 -21.60 8.28
N GLN A 6 18.91 -22.01 7.99
CA GLN A 6 19.58 -21.71 6.74
C GLN A 6 18.91 -22.42 5.56
N SER A 7 18.73 -21.71 4.46
CA SER A 7 18.14 -22.20 3.21
C SER A 7 19.10 -21.92 2.06
N PRO A 8 19.04 -22.66 0.93
CA PRO A 8 19.94 -22.46 -0.21
C PRO A 8 20.02 -21.01 -0.76
N GLY A 9 19.03 -20.17 -0.46
CA GLY A 9 19.00 -18.74 -0.83
C GLY A 9 19.08 -17.75 0.35
N SER A 10 19.36 -18.19 1.59
CA SER A 10 19.38 -17.31 2.77
C SER A 10 20.18 -17.93 3.91
N GLY A 11 21.16 -17.19 4.46
CA GLY A 11 21.77 -17.52 5.75
C GLY A 11 20.74 -17.58 6.88
N GLY A 12 20.96 -18.44 7.87
CA GLY A 12 20.15 -18.51 9.10
C GLY A 12 20.70 -17.61 10.21
N GLY A 13 19.86 -17.24 11.18
CA GLY A 13 20.27 -16.36 12.29
C GLY A 13 19.11 -15.78 13.12
N LEU A 14 19.47 -15.10 14.21
CA LEU A 14 18.54 -14.49 15.19
C LEU A 14 18.09 -13.06 14.82
N GLU A 15 18.70 -12.45 13.80
CA GLU A 15 18.49 -11.06 13.39
C GLU A 15 18.13 -10.98 11.90
N GLN A 16 16.83 -10.89 11.58
CA GLN A 16 16.42 -10.84 10.18
C GLN A 16 15.02 -10.20 10.00
N ARG A 17 14.93 -8.86 9.99
CA ARG A 17 13.70 -8.13 9.63
C ARG A 17 13.67 -7.53 8.23
N LEU A 18 14.76 -7.52 7.47
CA LEU A 18 14.74 -6.97 6.11
C LEU A 18 15.80 -7.66 5.24
N TRP A 19 15.37 -8.38 4.21
CA TRP A 19 16.23 -8.74 3.08
C TRP A 19 15.59 -8.31 1.79
N VAL A 20 16.38 -7.58 1.02
CA VAL A 20 16.16 -7.24 -0.38
C VAL A 20 16.39 -8.51 -1.20
N LEU A 21 15.36 -8.98 -1.90
CA LEU A 21 15.50 -10.05 -2.88
C LEU A 21 16.11 -9.45 -4.16
N ASP A 22 17.30 -9.91 -4.54
CA ASP A 22 17.87 -9.60 -5.85
C ASP A 22 17.02 -10.31 -6.92
N SER A 23 16.20 -9.54 -7.62
CA SER A 23 15.43 -10.05 -8.76
C SER A 23 16.26 -9.81 -10.01
N SER A 24 17.00 -10.82 -10.44
CA SER A 24 17.74 -10.83 -11.71
C SER A 24 16.86 -10.84 -12.97
N ALA A 25 15.61 -10.38 -12.86
CA ALA A 25 14.66 -10.17 -13.95
C ALA A 25 13.84 -8.89 -13.71
N GLY A 26 14.49 -7.72 -13.79
CA GLY A 26 13.83 -6.46 -14.16
C GLY A 26 12.86 -5.81 -13.16
N GLY A 27 12.74 -6.31 -11.92
CA GLY A 27 11.92 -5.71 -10.88
C GLY A 27 12.76 -5.42 -9.64
N GLY A 28 13.34 -4.23 -9.55
CA GLY A 28 14.19 -3.86 -8.42
C GLY A 28 13.47 -3.99 -7.07
N PRO A 29 14.20 -4.34 -6.00
CA PRO A 29 13.65 -4.49 -4.66
C PRO A 29 13.03 -3.18 -4.16
N VAL A 30 11.72 -3.23 -3.88
CA VAL A 30 10.92 -2.06 -3.46
C VAL A 30 10.85 -2.03 -1.94
N LEU A 31 11.48 -1.03 -1.32
CA LEU A 31 11.34 -0.71 0.10
C LEU A 31 11.59 0.79 0.31
N ASP A 32 10.53 1.60 0.32
CA ASP A 32 10.49 2.84 1.11
C ASP A 32 9.03 3.27 1.37
N SER A 33 8.45 2.77 2.47
CA SER A 33 7.25 3.36 3.08
C SER A 33 7.74 4.08 4.34
N TYR A 34 7.91 5.41 4.26
CA TYR A 34 8.52 6.14 5.35
C TYR A 34 7.55 6.30 6.52
N ASN A 35 7.79 5.51 7.57
CA ASN A 35 7.41 5.81 8.95
C ASN A 35 8.34 6.93 9.48
N THR A 36 7.82 7.86 10.28
CA THR A 36 8.47 9.08 10.82
C THR A 36 9.67 8.83 11.76
N ALA A 37 10.44 7.75 11.57
CA ALA A 37 11.68 7.49 12.29
C ALA A 37 12.88 7.94 11.44
N ALA A 38 13.76 8.76 12.03
CA ALA A 38 14.94 9.31 11.37
C ALA A 38 15.70 8.27 10.53
N PRO A 39 16.23 8.63 9.34
CA PRO A 39 16.88 7.67 8.45
C PRO A 39 18.07 6.99 9.13
N SER A 40 18.09 5.66 9.15
CA SER A 40 19.28 4.91 9.57
C SER A 40 20.36 4.96 8.49
N ALA A 41 21.62 4.75 8.86
CA ALA A 41 22.75 4.76 7.93
C ALA A 41 22.61 3.76 6.75
N GLY A 42 21.81 2.70 6.91
CA GLY A 42 21.50 1.73 5.86
C GLY A 42 20.59 2.30 4.75
N ALA A 43 19.70 3.24 5.07
CA ALA A 43 18.82 3.89 4.09
C ALA A 43 19.59 4.82 3.13
N ALA A 44 20.73 5.36 3.59
CA ALA A 44 21.59 6.21 2.76
C ALA A 44 22.34 5.43 1.67
N MET A 45 22.69 4.15 1.92
CA MET A 45 23.40 3.30 0.96
C MET A 45 22.48 2.76 -0.15
N ALA A 46 21.18 2.58 0.14
CA ALA A 46 20.19 2.13 -0.85
C ALA A 46 19.91 3.16 -1.95
N LYS A 47 20.15 4.45 -1.69
CA LYS A 47 19.97 5.53 -2.68
C LYS A 47 20.86 5.40 -3.92
N GLY A 48 22.01 4.73 -3.83
CA GLY A 48 22.91 4.55 -4.98
C GLY A 48 22.48 3.43 -5.94
N ALA A 49 21.67 2.47 -5.46
CA ALA A 49 21.27 1.28 -6.22
C ALA A 49 19.86 1.40 -6.82
N VAL A 50 19.00 2.22 -6.21
CA VAL A 50 17.66 2.50 -6.74
C VAL A 50 17.75 3.81 -7.51
N GLY A 51 17.81 3.74 -8.84
CA GLY A 51 18.05 4.89 -9.72
C GLY A 51 17.12 6.08 -9.45
N ASP A 52 17.48 7.26 -9.98
CA ASP A 52 16.90 8.59 -9.69
C ASP A 52 15.36 8.73 -9.76
N LYS A 53 14.65 7.69 -10.20
CA LYS A 53 13.20 7.61 -10.33
C LYS A 53 12.54 6.83 -9.19
N VAL A 54 13.08 6.91 -7.97
CA VAL A 54 12.31 6.48 -6.79
C VAL A 54 11.25 7.54 -6.52
N SER A 55 9.98 7.22 -6.82
CA SER A 55 8.85 8.05 -6.40
C SER A 55 8.92 8.24 -4.89
N ARG A 56 9.03 9.48 -4.44
CA ARG A 56 9.28 9.85 -3.04
C ARG A 56 8.02 9.81 -2.16
N GLY A 57 7.06 8.95 -2.51
CA GLY A 57 5.84 8.68 -1.74
C GLY A 57 5.14 9.96 -1.26
N TYR A 58 4.92 10.06 0.05
CA TYR A 58 4.22 11.18 0.70
C TYR A 58 4.73 12.57 0.31
N ARG A 59 6.02 12.73 0.02
CA ARG A 59 6.56 14.05 -0.34
C ARG A 59 6.00 14.53 -1.67
N GLU A 60 5.99 13.67 -2.68
CA GLU A 60 5.42 14.00 -3.99
C GLU A 60 3.91 14.21 -3.91
N GLU A 61 3.21 13.45 -3.06
CA GLU A 61 1.77 13.63 -2.83
C GLU A 61 1.45 14.98 -2.16
N MET A 62 2.22 15.38 -1.15
CA MET A 62 2.07 16.69 -0.49
C MET A 62 2.41 17.86 -1.43
N GLU A 63 3.47 17.72 -2.24
CA GLU A 63 3.83 18.70 -3.27
C GLU A 63 2.72 18.82 -4.32
N HIS A 64 2.16 17.70 -4.77
CA HIS A 64 1.05 17.65 -5.71
C HIS A 64 -0.22 18.29 -5.12
N PHE A 65 -0.54 18.02 -3.85
CA PHE A 65 -1.66 18.65 -3.16
C PHE A 65 -1.51 20.18 -3.08
N CYS A 66 -0.34 20.66 -2.64
CA CYS A 66 -0.03 22.10 -2.61
C CYS A 66 -0.11 22.73 -4.01
N TYR A 67 0.38 22.03 -5.03
CA TYR A 67 0.30 22.47 -6.42
C TYR A 67 -1.17 22.61 -6.87
N CYS A 68 -2.03 21.64 -6.57
CA CYS A 68 -3.44 21.71 -6.92
C CYS A 68 -4.13 22.91 -6.26
N LEU A 69 -3.86 23.15 -4.96
CA LEU A 69 -4.38 24.32 -4.24
C LEU A 69 -3.91 25.64 -4.87
N ARG A 70 -2.61 25.76 -5.14
CA ARG A 70 -2.02 26.98 -5.73
C ARG A 70 -2.59 27.34 -7.10
N ASN A 71 -2.94 26.33 -7.89
CA ASN A 71 -3.42 26.50 -9.27
C ASN A 71 -4.95 26.38 -9.39
N GLY A 72 -5.68 26.33 -8.28
CA GLY A 72 -7.14 26.21 -8.28
C GLY A 72 -7.66 24.95 -8.97
N LYS A 73 -6.88 23.86 -8.95
CA LYS A 73 -7.30 22.57 -9.51
C LYS A 73 -8.36 21.92 -8.61
N GLY A 74 -9.32 21.26 -9.24
CA GLY A 74 -10.35 20.50 -8.55
C GLY A 74 -9.80 19.29 -7.81
N TRP A 75 -10.59 18.75 -6.89
CA TRP A 75 -10.25 17.58 -6.09
C TRP A 75 -10.04 16.31 -6.94
N GLN A 76 -10.63 16.26 -8.14
CA GLN A 76 -10.53 15.13 -9.07
C GLN A 76 -9.10 14.92 -9.58
N GLU A 77 -8.32 15.98 -9.63
CA GLU A 77 -6.93 15.96 -10.09
C GLU A 77 -5.99 15.33 -9.07
N LEU A 78 -6.42 15.23 -7.79
CA LEU A 78 -5.63 14.59 -6.76
C LEU A 78 -5.46 13.10 -7.08
N ARG A 79 -4.21 12.63 -7.01
CA ARG A 79 -3.85 11.22 -7.17
C ARG A 79 -4.65 10.32 -6.21
N CYS A 80 -4.78 10.75 -4.95
CA CYS A 80 -5.65 10.13 -3.96
C CYS A 80 -6.88 11.02 -3.74
N ASN A 81 -7.85 10.93 -4.65
CA ASN A 81 -9.12 11.64 -4.53
C ASN A 81 -10.13 10.80 -3.74
N GLY A 82 -11.27 11.42 -3.37
CA GLY A 82 -12.29 10.76 -2.54
C GLY A 82 -12.82 9.45 -3.13
N ARG A 83 -12.90 9.34 -4.46
CA ARG A 83 -13.38 8.11 -5.13
C ARG A 83 -12.39 6.96 -4.98
N VAL A 84 -11.10 7.24 -5.15
CA VAL A 84 -10.03 6.23 -4.96
C VAL A 84 -9.96 5.82 -3.48
N ALA A 85 -9.99 6.81 -2.56
CA ALA A 85 -9.96 6.54 -1.13
C ALA A 85 -11.17 5.71 -0.64
N MET A 86 -12.36 5.97 -1.18
CA MET A 86 -13.57 5.19 -0.89
C MET A 86 -13.42 3.75 -1.37
N ALA A 87 -12.90 3.53 -2.58
CA ALA A 87 -12.66 2.19 -3.09
C ALA A 87 -11.70 1.39 -2.20
N ASP A 88 -10.62 2.02 -1.73
CA ASP A 88 -9.68 1.41 -0.77
C ASP A 88 -10.35 1.06 0.56
N ALA A 89 -11.22 1.94 1.08
CA ALA A 89 -11.99 1.68 2.30
C ALA A 89 -12.95 0.49 2.14
N ILE A 90 -13.65 0.40 1.02
CA ILE A 90 -14.55 -0.73 0.69
C ILE A 90 -13.75 -2.02 0.60
N MET A 91 -12.58 -2.01 -0.06
CA MET A 91 -11.70 -3.18 -0.14
C MET A 91 -11.24 -3.64 1.25
N ALA A 92 -10.79 -2.71 2.09
CA ALA A 92 -10.35 -3.03 3.45
C ALA A 92 -11.49 -3.59 4.32
N LEU A 93 -12.68 -3.00 4.23
CA LEU A 93 -13.88 -3.46 4.94
C LEU A 93 -14.30 -4.86 4.47
N THR A 94 -14.31 -5.08 3.16
CA THR A 94 -14.66 -6.37 2.55
C THR A 94 -13.67 -7.45 2.95
N ALA A 95 -12.37 -7.14 3.00
CA ALA A 95 -11.35 -8.06 3.49
C ALA A 95 -11.59 -8.46 4.96
N ASN A 96 -11.93 -7.49 5.81
CA ASN A 96 -12.29 -7.76 7.20
C ASN A 96 -13.52 -8.67 7.34
N LEU A 97 -14.55 -8.43 6.52
CA LEU A 97 -15.74 -9.28 6.47
C LEU A 97 -15.44 -10.69 5.95
N ALA A 98 -14.61 -10.82 4.91
CA ALA A 98 -14.16 -12.10 4.38
C ALA A 98 -13.39 -12.91 5.43
N MET A 99 -12.50 -12.26 6.19
CA MET A 99 -11.76 -12.91 7.28
C MET A 99 -12.71 -13.39 8.40
N LYS A 100 -13.72 -12.59 8.74
CA LYS A 100 -14.70 -12.92 9.78
C LYS A 100 -15.62 -14.08 9.37
N THR A 101 -16.10 -14.07 8.14
CA THR A 101 -17.09 -15.04 7.63
C THR A 101 -16.43 -16.27 6.99
N ARG A 102 -15.13 -16.18 6.68
CA ARG A 102 -14.34 -17.20 5.94
C ARG A 102 -14.93 -17.54 4.59
N LYS A 103 -15.57 -16.55 3.94
CA LYS A 103 -16.16 -16.69 2.61
C LYS A 103 -15.39 -15.82 1.62
N ARG A 104 -15.32 -16.28 0.37
CA ARG A 104 -14.91 -15.42 -0.75
C ARG A 104 -16.06 -14.47 -1.03
N ILE A 105 -15.78 -13.17 -0.99
CA ILE A 105 -16.74 -12.11 -1.32
C ILE A 105 -16.38 -11.59 -2.71
N GLU A 106 -17.36 -11.57 -3.61
CA GLU A 106 -17.23 -10.88 -4.89
C GLU A 106 -17.63 -9.42 -4.73
N PHE A 107 -16.79 -8.52 -5.24
CA PHE A 107 -17.08 -7.10 -5.23
C PHE A 107 -18.24 -6.79 -6.17
N ARG A 108 -19.10 -5.88 -5.73
CA ARG A 108 -20.20 -5.38 -6.54
C ARG A 108 -19.97 -3.92 -6.92
N GLU A 109 -20.35 -3.56 -8.13
CA GLU A 109 -20.08 -2.22 -8.68
C GLU A 109 -20.83 -1.14 -7.91
N GLU A 110 -22.04 -1.43 -7.44
CA GLU A 110 -22.88 -0.51 -6.67
C GLU A 110 -22.24 -0.06 -5.36
N TRP A 111 -21.32 -0.83 -4.77
CA TRP A 111 -20.62 -0.42 -3.55
C TRP A 111 -19.67 0.75 -3.79
N PHE A 112 -19.22 0.94 -5.03
CA PHE A 112 -18.27 1.99 -5.42
C PHE A 112 -18.96 3.24 -5.98
N ASP A 113 -20.30 3.28 -5.95
CA ASP A 113 -21.09 4.45 -6.30
C ASP A 113 -21.43 5.25 -5.05
N ALA A 114 -21.00 6.52 -5.01
CA ALA A 114 -21.19 7.39 -3.85
C ALA A 114 -22.64 7.84 -3.67
N ASP A 115 -23.46 7.75 -4.72
CA ASP A 115 -24.88 8.10 -4.69
C ASP A 115 -25.76 6.87 -4.32
N ASN A 116 -25.15 5.74 -4.00
CA ASN A 116 -25.82 4.49 -3.63
C ASN A 116 -25.50 4.08 -2.19
N ASP A 117 -26.53 3.75 -1.41
CA ASP A 117 -26.39 3.32 -0.01
C ASP A 117 -25.92 1.85 0.13
N ALA A 118 -25.77 1.11 -0.98
CA ALA A 118 -25.34 -0.27 -0.96
C ALA A 118 -23.89 -0.41 -0.44
N ALA A 119 -23.70 -1.22 0.59
CA ALA A 119 -22.39 -1.43 1.23
C ALA A 119 -22.17 -2.91 1.61
N PRO A 120 -20.91 -3.41 1.57
CA PRO A 120 -20.62 -4.84 1.78
C PRO A 120 -21.06 -5.37 3.15
N GLU A 121 -21.09 -4.54 4.18
CA GLU A 121 -21.53 -4.89 5.54
C GLU A 121 -23.05 -5.01 5.69
N THR A 122 -23.82 -4.47 4.74
CA THR A 122 -25.28 -4.58 4.71
C THR A 122 -25.78 -5.66 3.75
N ASP A 123 -24.86 -6.25 2.98
CA ASP A 123 -25.20 -7.26 1.99
C ASP A 123 -25.46 -8.62 2.65
N ALA A 124 -26.68 -9.12 2.48
CA ALA A 124 -27.11 -10.40 3.05
C ALA A 124 -26.26 -11.59 2.57
N GLN A 125 -25.68 -11.54 1.37
CA GLN A 125 -24.79 -12.60 0.86
C GLN A 125 -23.40 -12.57 1.51
N VAL A 126 -23.03 -11.44 2.12
CA VAL A 126 -21.76 -11.26 2.83
C VAL A 126 -21.91 -11.62 4.30
N THR A 127 -22.97 -11.14 4.97
CA THR A 127 -23.13 -11.29 6.43
C THR A 127 -23.92 -12.52 6.87
N GLY A 128 -24.76 -13.10 5.99
CA GLY A 128 -25.41 -14.40 6.22
C GLY A 128 -24.46 -15.54 5.93
#